data_AF-A0A6A6V8S9-F1
#
_entry.id   AF-A0A6A6V8S9-F1
#
_cell.length_a   1.000
_cell.length_b   1.000
_cell.length_c   1.000
_cell.angle_alpha   90.00
_cell.angle_beta   90.00
_cell.angle_gamma   90.00
#
_symmetry.space_group_name_H-M   'P 1'
#
loop_
_entity.id
_entity.type
_entity.pdbx_description
1 polymer ?
#
loop_
_entity_poly.entity_id
_entity_poly.type
_entity_poly.pdbx_seq_one_letter_code
_entity_poly.pdbx_strand_id
1 'polypeptide(L)'
;RLRAKNRRKRYLELNPSYFTSTTLELADPLLYDRTIRRFQTAAEREAEGRSKGFSGVMATDLWRAEAKKQALQEPHPHSLFTYSRGPGGEILEEDKDEVPMTKEEGKEWWVDEMTQRFLRGEDRDFDYREVDGNWRYDDPEEERDIQEAYFESMESDFDTDGEGKEKVLTGETGVQDY
;
A
#
# COMPACT_ATOMS: atom_id res chain seq x y z
N ARG A 1 -2.80 13.97 -7.56
CA ARG A 1 -2.10 12.68 -7.80
C ARG A 1 -1.20 12.29 -6.62
N LEU A 2 -0.34 13.19 -6.11
CA LEU A 2 0.51 12.88 -4.95
C LEU A 2 -0.28 12.69 -3.65
N ARG A 3 -1.20 13.60 -3.30
CA ARG A 3 -2.06 13.47 -2.11
C ARG A 3 -2.83 12.13 -2.04
N ALA A 4 -3.42 11.70 -3.16
CA ALA A 4 -4.08 10.39 -3.24
C ALA A 4 -3.11 9.23 -2.99
N LYS A 5 -1.89 9.28 -3.52
CA LYS A 5 -0.84 8.29 -3.24
C LYS A 5 -0.42 8.30 -1.76
N ASN A 6 -0.28 9.47 -1.14
CA ASN A 6 0.04 9.57 0.30
C ASN A 6 -1.08 8.96 1.15
N ARG A 7 -2.35 9.25 0.83
CA ARG A 7 -3.52 8.63 1.46
C ARG A 7 -3.53 7.11 1.32
N ARG A 8 -3.27 6.60 0.11
CA ARG A 8 -3.17 5.16 -0.15
C ARG A 8 -2.01 4.51 0.62
N LYS A 9 -0.86 5.16 0.70
CA LYS A 9 0.27 4.69 1.51
C LYS A 9 -0.12 4.58 2.98
N ARG A 10 -0.73 5.63 3.52
CA ARG A 10 -1.21 5.67 4.89
C ARG A 10 -2.30 4.62 5.18
N TYR A 11 -3.17 4.34 4.21
CA TYR A 11 -4.13 3.24 4.31
C TYR A 11 -3.42 1.90 4.50
N LEU A 12 -2.38 1.60 3.72
CA LEU A 12 -1.64 0.34 3.83
C LEU A 12 -0.90 0.22 5.17
N GLU A 13 -0.31 1.31 5.67
CA GLU A 13 0.34 1.36 6.99
C GLU A 13 -0.65 1.04 8.12
N LEU A 14 -1.88 1.54 8.01
CA LEU A 14 -2.95 1.30 8.99
C LEU A 14 -3.65 -0.05 8.81
N ASN A 15 -3.52 -0.71 7.65
CA ASN A 15 -4.17 -1.98 7.34
C ASN A 15 -3.16 -3.05 6.88
N PRO A 16 -2.28 -3.55 7.76
CA PRO A 16 -1.34 -4.63 7.41
C PRO A 16 -2.01 -5.92 6.93
N SER A 17 -3.29 -6.13 7.30
CA SER A 17 -4.09 -7.29 6.89
C SER A 17 -4.34 -7.35 5.38
N TYR A 18 -4.19 -6.25 4.66
CA TYR A 18 -4.30 -6.21 3.19
C TYR A 18 -3.38 -7.26 2.55
N PHE A 19 -2.12 -7.34 2.97
CA PHE A 19 -1.11 -8.25 2.40
C PHE A 19 -1.33 -9.72 2.74
N THR A 20 -2.14 -10.02 3.76
CA THR A 20 -2.48 -11.39 4.18
C THR A 20 -3.83 -11.85 3.65
N SER A 21 -4.55 -11.00 2.92
CA SER A 21 -5.85 -11.37 2.35
C SER A 21 -5.70 -12.45 1.28
N THR A 22 -6.52 -13.48 1.33
CA THR A 22 -6.57 -14.55 0.32
C THR A 22 -7.01 -14.01 -1.05
N THR A 23 -7.74 -12.90 -1.09
CA THR A 23 -8.17 -12.28 -2.35
C THR A 23 -7.00 -11.65 -3.11
N LEU A 24 -5.97 -11.17 -2.40
CA LEU A 24 -4.84 -10.48 -3.00
C LEU A 24 -4.00 -11.39 -3.89
N GLU A 25 -3.97 -12.70 -3.59
CA GLU A 25 -3.37 -13.70 -4.48
C GLU A 25 -3.99 -13.68 -5.88
N LEU A 26 -5.30 -13.51 -5.98
CA LEU A 26 -5.99 -13.50 -7.27
C LEU A 26 -5.74 -12.22 -8.05
N ALA A 27 -5.35 -11.14 -7.36
CA ALA A 27 -5.03 -9.89 -7.99
C ALA A 27 -3.80 -10.04 -8.90
N ASP A 28 -2.75 -10.74 -8.46
CA ASP A 28 -1.59 -11.12 -9.28
C ASP A 28 -1.15 -12.57 -9.00
N PRO A 29 -1.78 -13.55 -9.68
CA PRO A 29 -1.53 -14.96 -9.44
C PRO A 29 -0.11 -15.40 -9.80
N LEU A 30 0.53 -14.68 -10.72
CA LEU A 30 1.86 -15.00 -11.23
C LEU A 30 2.94 -14.53 -10.27
N LEU A 31 2.82 -13.29 -9.78
CA LEU A 31 3.68 -12.78 -8.73
C LEU A 31 3.59 -13.63 -7.47
N TYR A 32 2.37 -14.00 -7.06
CA TYR A 32 2.15 -14.82 -5.86
C TYR A 32 2.81 -16.20 -5.98
N ASP A 33 2.76 -16.83 -7.15
CA ASP A 33 3.36 -18.15 -7.36
C ASP A 33 4.87 -18.13 -7.12
N ARG A 34 5.54 -17.07 -7.58
CA ARG A 34 6.99 -16.87 -7.49
C ARG A 34 7.47 -16.46 -6.10
N THR A 35 6.75 -15.53 -5.48
CA THR A 35 7.20 -14.86 -4.26
C THR A 35 6.72 -15.55 -2.99
N ILE A 36 5.54 -16.18 -3.02
CA ILE A 36 4.94 -16.83 -1.85
C ILE A 36 4.85 -18.34 -2.04
N ARG A 37 4.15 -18.80 -3.08
CA ARG A 37 3.82 -20.23 -3.25
C ARG A 37 5.04 -21.12 -3.46
N ARG A 38 6.10 -20.62 -4.12
CA ARG A 38 7.38 -21.33 -4.30
C ARG A 38 8.00 -21.78 -2.98
N PHE A 39 7.92 -20.95 -1.94
CA PHE A 39 8.51 -21.21 -0.62
C PHE A 39 7.58 -21.91 0.36
N GLN A 40 6.33 -22.19 -0.03
CA GLN A 40 5.42 -22.95 0.80
C GLN A 40 5.85 -24.42 0.89
N THR A 41 5.72 -24.98 2.07
CA THR A 41 5.86 -26.41 2.33
C THR A 41 4.64 -27.18 1.79
N ALA A 42 4.78 -28.49 1.64
CA ALA A 42 3.64 -29.35 1.26
C ALA A 42 2.48 -29.24 2.27
N ALA A 43 2.78 -29.13 3.56
CA ALA A 43 1.79 -28.97 4.61
C ALA A 43 1.04 -27.64 4.53
N GLU A 44 1.74 -26.52 4.26
CA GLU A 44 1.13 -25.20 4.05
C GLU A 44 0.20 -25.20 2.83
N ARG A 45 0.63 -25.78 1.70
CA ARG A 45 -0.20 -25.90 0.48
C ARG A 45 -1.44 -26.73 0.70
N GLU A 46 -1.33 -27.83 1.45
CA GLU A 46 -2.48 -28.68 1.76
C GLU A 46 -3.47 -27.97 2.69
N ALA A 47 -2.98 -27.24 3.70
CA ALA A 47 -3.81 -26.43 4.58
C ALA A 47 -4.55 -25.32 3.80
N GLU A 48 -3.85 -24.63 2.90
CA GLU A 48 -4.43 -23.62 2.03
C GLU A 48 -5.47 -24.22 1.06
N GLY A 49 -5.14 -25.36 0.43
CA GLY A 49 -6.07 -26.07 -0.44
C GLY A 49 -7.33 -26.56 0.29
N ARG A 50 -7.19 -27.00 1.55
CA ARG A 50 -8.34 -27.33 2.41
C ARG A 50 -9.19 -26.11 2.74
N SER A 51 -8.55 -24.97 3.04
CA SER A 51 -9.24 -23.71 3.32
C SER A 51 -10.04 -23.21 2.12
N LYS A 52 -9.45 -23.27 0.92
CA LYS A 52 -10.09 -22.85 -0.35
C LYS A 52 -11.15 -23.82 -0.86
N GLY A 53 -11.04 -25.09 -0.49
CA GLY A 53 -11.85 -26.18 -1.04
C GLY A 53 -11.56 -26.46 -2.52
N PHE A 54 -12.21 -27.51 -3.05
CA PHE A 54 -11.95 -27.97 -4.43
C PHE A 54 -12.26 -26.91 -5.50
N SER A 55 -13.40 -26.22 -5.38
CA SER A 55 -13.80 -25.17 -6.30
C SER A 55 -12.84 -23.97 -6.26
N GLY A 56 -12.35 -23.61 -5.07
CA GLY A 56 -11.38 -22.53 -4.90
C GLY A 56 -10.03 -22.86 -5.52
N VAL A 57 -9.54 -24.09 -5.32
CA VAL A 57 -8.30 -24.56 -5.97
C VAL A 57 -8.44 -24.51 -7.48
N MET A 58 -9.52 -25.06 -8.04
CA MET A 58 -9.76 -25.03 -9.49
C MET A 58 -9.87 -23.61 -10.04
N ALA A 59 -10.53 -22.69 -9.33
CA ALA A 59 -10.58 -21.29 -9.71
C ALA A 59 -9.18 -20.67 -9.76
N THR A 60 -8.36 -20.88 -8.72
CA THR A 60 -6.98 -20.34 -8.71
C THR A 60 -6.11 -20.88 -9.84
N ASP A 61 -6.27 -22.16 -10.20
CA ASP A 61 -5.54 -22.76 -11.33
C ASP A 61 -5.97 -22.13 -12.66
N LEU A 62 -7.27 -21.88 -12.84
CA LEU A 62 -7.82 -21.25 -14.05
C LEU A 62 -7.34 -19.79 -14.18
N TRP A 63 -7.40 -19.01 -13.09
CA TRP A 63 -6.88 -17.65 -13.06
C TRP A 63 -5.39 -17.59 -13.35
N ARG A 64 -4.59 -18.53 -12.82
CA ARG A 64 -3.15 -18.64 -13.15
C ARG A 64 -2.93 -18.92 -14.64
N ALA A 65 -3.67 -19.86 -15.22
CA ALA A 65 -3.55 -20.19 -16.64
C ALA A 65 -3.93 -19.01 -17.55
N GLU A 66 -4.99 -18.28 -17.19
CA GLU A 66 -5.42 -17.08 -17.90
C GLU A 66 -4.38 -15.96 -17.78
N ALA A 67 -3.87 -15.70 -16.57
CA ALA A 67 -2.85 -14.69 -16.33
C ALA A 67 -1.57 -14.97 -17.15
N LYS A 68 -1.12 -16.24 -17.23
CA LYS A 68 0.03 -16.62 -18.09
C LYS A 68 -0.21 -16.30 -19.56
N LYS A 69 -1.41 -16.61 -20.06
CA LYS A 69 -1.78 -16.31 -21.46
C LYS A 69 -1.84 -14.81 -21.71
N GLN A 70 -2.39 -14.04 -20.77
CA GLN A 70 -2.46 -12.59 -20.86
C GLN A 70 -1.05 -11.98 -20.83
N ALA A 71 -0.17 -12.42 -19.94
CA ALA A 71 1.20 -11.93 -19.83
C ALA A 71 2.02 -12.14 -21.12
N LEU A 72 1.71 -13.18 -21.89
CA LEU A 72 2.29 -13.40 -23.22
C LEU A 72 1.76 -12.45 -24.29
N GLN A 73 0.49 -12.07 -24.21
CA GLN A 73 -0.17 -11.23 -25.21
C GLN A 73 0.08 -9.74 -24.96
N GLU A 74 0.04 -9.34 -23.69
CA GLU A 74 0.18 -7.97 -23.23
C GLU A 74 1.05 -7.94 -21.97
N PRO A 75 2.39 -7.97 -22.13
CA PRO A 75 3.31 -7.90 -21.01
C PRO A 75 3.13 -6.58 -20.25
N HIS A 76 2.83 -6.65 -18.95
CA HIS A 76 2.68 -5.45 -18.13
C HIS A 76 4.04 -4.75 -17.97
N PRO A 77 4.15 -3.42 -18.21
CA PRO A 77 5.42 -2.71 -18.12
C PRO A 77 6.07 -2.78 -16.74
N HIS A 78 5.24 -2.83 -15.68
CA HIS A 78 5.68 -2.92 -14.28
C HIS A 78 5.68 -4.35 -13.73
N SER A 79 5.60 -5.38 -14.58
CA SER A 79 5.76 -6.77 -14.12
C SER A 79 7.23 -7.08 -13.85
N LEU A 80 7.51 -7.66 -12.67
CA LEU A 80 8.83 -8.19 -12.31
C LEU A 80 9.26 -9.38 -13.18
N PHE A 81 8.30 -10.14 -13.70
CA PHE A 81 8.56 -11.35 -14.49
C PHE A 81 8.11 -11.17 -15.94
N THR A 82 8.87 -11.76 -16.86
CA THR A 82 8.48 -11.89 -18.27
C THR A 82 8.07 -13.31 -18.60
N TYR A 83 7.22 -13.44 -19.60
CA TYR A 83 6.73 -14.72 -20.06
C TYR A 83 7.00 -14.82 -21.55
N SER A 84 7.53 -15.96 -21.98
CA SER A 84 7.83 -16.24 -23.38
C SER A 84 7.26 -17.61 -23.79
N ARG A 85 7.15 -17.85 -25.09
CA ARG A 85 6.75 -19.17 -25.61
C ARG A 85 7.99 -19.99 -25.91
N GLY A 86 8.11 -21.13 -25.24
CA GLY A 86 9.15 -22.11 -25.50
C GLY A 86 8.96 -22.83 -26.85
N PRO A 87 9.97 -23.60 -27.29
CA PRO A 87 9.97 -24.29 -28.58
C PRO A 87 8.81 -25.29 -28.75
N GLY A 88 8.29 -25.88 -27.66
CA GLY A 88 7.15 -26.79 -27.69
C GLY A 88 5.79 -26.12 -27.48
N GLY A 89 5.74 -24.79 -27.40
CA GLY A 89 4.52 -24.04 -27.09
C GLY A 89 4.20 -23.95 -25.61
N GLU A 90 5.06 -24.49 -24.72
CA GLU A 90 5.02 -24.22 -23.29
C GLU A 90 5.23 -22.73 -23.00
N ILE A 91 4.56 -22.23 -21.96
CA ILE A 91 4.79 -20.88 -21.47
C ILE A 91 5.98 -20.95 -20.53
N LEU A 92 7.12 -20.46 -21.00
CA LEU A 92 8.32 -20.33 -20.21
C LEU A 92 8.30 -19.00 -19.47
N GLU A 93 8.82 -19.06 -18.26
CA GLU A 93 8.90 -17.95 -17.33
C GLU A 93 10.34 -17.47 -17.41
N GLU A 94 10.53 -16.25 -17.90
CA GLU A 94 11.84 -15.61 -18.02
C GLU A 94 11.93 -14.50 -16.98
N ASP A 95 12.92 -14.59 -16.11
CA ASP A 95 13.12 -13.58 -15.08
C ASP A 95 13.80 -12.34 -15.70
N LYS A 96 13.23 -11.16 -15.49
CA LYS A 96 13.87 -9.89 -15.89
C LYS A 96 15.04 -9.54 -14.96
N ASP A 97 14.92 -9.92 -13.68
CA ASP A 97 15.87 -9.69 -12.59
C ASP A 97 16.17 -11.02 -11.86
N GLU A 98 17.08 -11.05 -10.88
CA GLU A 98 17.30 -12.25 -10.05
C GLU A 98 15.99 -12.71 -9.37
N VAL A 99 15.85 -13.99 -9.00
CA VAL A 99 14.67 -14.49 -8.28
C VAL A 99 14.88 -14.43 -6.78
N PRO A 100 13.81 -14.27 -5.95
CA PRO A 100 13.99 -14.34 -4.51
C PRO A 100 14.58 -15.71 -4.14
N MET A 101 15.54 -15.69 -3.22
CA MET A 101 16.28 -16.88 -2.79
C MET A 101 15.79 -17.41 -1.45
N THR A 102 15.07 -16.58 -0.69
CA THR A 102 14.52 -16.92 0.63
C THR A 102 13.03 -16.63 0.73
N LYS A 103 12.36 -17.25 1.71
CA LYS A 103 10.93 -17.03 1.98
C LYS A 103 10.68 -15.59 2.42
N GLU A 104 11.61 -15.03 3.19
CA GLU A 104 11.59 -13.68 3.71
C GLU A 104 11.68 -12.67 2.57
N GLU A 105 12.67 -12.82 1.69
CA GLU A 105 12.85 -11.97 0.50
C GLU A 105 11.66 -12.06 -0.46
N GLY A 106 11.14 -13.27 -0.71
CA GLY A 106 9.93 -13.45 -1.48
C GLY A 106 8.75 -12.68 -0.90
N LYS A 107 8.57 -12.73 0.43
CA LYS A 107 7.51 -11.96 1.10
C LYS A 107 7.73 -10.45 1.00
N GLU A 108 8.97 -9.97 1.10
CA GLU A 108 9.28 -8.55 0.91
C GLU A 108 8.93 -8.08 -0.51
N TRP A 109 9.28 -8.85 -1.53
CA TRP A 109 8.98 -8.53 -2.93
C TRP A 109 7.47 -8.53 -3.19
N TRP A 110 6.76 -9.50 -2.61
CA TRP A 110 5.30 -9.53 -2.65
C TRP A 110 4.68 -8.25 -2.07
N VAL A 111 5.14 -7.85 -0.88
CA VAL A 111 4.64 -6.65 -0.19
C VAL A 111 4.98 -5.40 -0.99
N ASP A 112 6.21 -5.26 -1.48
CA ASP A 112 6.62 -4.09 -2.25
C ASP A 112 5.80 -3.96 -3.54
N GLU A 113 5.70 -5.00 -4.36
CA GLU A 113 4.95 -4.85 -5.61
C GLU A 113 3.45 -4.69 -5.41
N MET A 114 2.84 -5.39 -4.43
CA MET A 114 1.44 -5.15 -4.10
C MET A 114 1.23 -3.73 -3.56
N THR A 115 2.21 -3.16 -2.86
CA THR A 115 2.21 -1.76 -2.45
C THR A 115 2.27 -0.83 -3.66
N GLN A 116 3.24 -1.02 -4.56
CA GLN A 116 3.38 -0.16 -5.73
C GLN A 116 2.14 -0.20 -6.62
N ARG A 117 1.59 -1.41 -6.85
CA ARG A 117 0.31 -1.61 -7.56
C ARG A 117 -0.83 -0.86 -6.89
N PHE A 118 -0.97 -0.98 -5.56
CA PHE A 118 -2.01 -0.30 -4.82
C PHE A 118 -1.87 1.23 -4.92
N LEU A 119 -0.65 1.75 -4.78
CA LEU A 119 -0.34 3.17 -4.94
C LEU A 119 -0.63 3.68 -6.35
N ARG A 120 -0.40 2.87 -7.40
CA ARG A 120 -0.76 3.19 -8.79
C ARG A 120 -2.27 3.23 -9.02
N GLY A 121 -3.04 2.50 -8.22
CA GLY A 121 -4.50 2.40 -8.39
C GLY A 121 -4.91 1.21 -9.26
N GLU A 122 -4.07 0.18 -9.30
CA GLU A 122 -4.20 -0.97 -10.20
C GLU A 122 -4.83 -2.19 -9.52
N ASP A 123 -5.18 -2.10 -8.24
CA ASP A 123 -6.03 -3.09 -7.59
C ASP A 123 -7.49 -2.85 -7.99
N ARG A 124 -8.02 -3.73 -8.85
CA ARG A 124 -9.37 -3.59 -9.40
C ARG A 124 -10.45 -4.02 -8.41
N ASP A 125 -10.09 -4.78 -7.39
CA ASP A 125 -11.02 -5.28 -6.38
C ASP A 125 -11.19 -4.28 -5.23
N PHE A 126 -10.34 -3.25 -5.16
CA PHE A 126 -10.37 -2.22 -4.13
C PHE A 126 -11.11 -0.95 -4.58
N ASP A 127 -12.01 -0.44 -3.73
CA ASP A 127 -12.69 0.84 -3.97
C ASP A 127 -11.84 2.02 -3.48
N TYR A 128 -11.01 2.56 -4.36
CA TYR A 128 -10.16 3.72 -4.04
C TYR A 128 -10.92 4.97 -3.61
N ARG A 129 -12.22 5.09 -3.84
CA ARG A 129 -13.01 6.25 -3.39
C ARG A 129 -13.04 6.36 -1.86
N GLU A 130 -12.96 5.23 -1.16
CA GLU A 130 -12.94 5.18 0.31
C GLU A 130 -11.67 5.77 0.92
N VAL A 131 -10.58 5.83 0.13
CA VAL A 131 -9.26 6.29 0.58
C VAL A 131 -8.88 7.62 -0.06
N ASP A 132 -9.01 7.73 -1.39
CA ASP A 132 -8.53 8.87 -2.15
C ASP A 132 -9.21 10.19 -1.75
N GLY A 133 -10.47 10.13 -1.33
CA GLY A 133 -11.25 11.28 -0.89
C GLY A 133 -11.26 11.50 0.63
N ASN A 134 -10.66 10.60 1.40
CA ASN A 134 -10.85 10.53 2.83
C ASN A 134 -9.70 11.21 3.59
N TRP A 135 -10.05 12.29 4.30
CA TRP A 135 -9.13 13.10 5.08
C TRP A 135 -8.52 12.34 6.27
N ARG A 136 -9.14 11.25 6.74
CA ARG A 136 -8.57 10.40 7.80
C ARG A 136 -7.20 9.81 7.43
N TYR A 137 -6.93 9.70 6.12
CA TYR A 137 -5.65 9.22 5.59
C TYR A 137 -4.74 10.36 5.13
N ASP A 138 -5.09 11.63 5.39
CA ASP A 138 -4.11 12.72 5.28
C ASP A 138 -2.98 12.49 6.30
N ASP A 139 -1.78 12.92 5.96
CA ASP A 139 -0.60 12.73 6.79
C ASP A 139 -0.58 13.76 7.95
N PRO A 140 -0.63 13.34 9.22
CA PRO A 140 -0.56 14.24 10.36
C PRO A 140 0.79 14.94 10.48
N GLU A 141 1.87 14.40 9.90
CA GLU A 141 3.13 15.15 9.81
C GLU A 141 2.99 16.33 8.87
N GLU A 142 2.32 16.17 7.71
CA GLU A 142 2.03 17.30 6.81
C GLU A 142 1.17 18.36 7.52
N GLU A 143 0.18 17.96 8.33
CA GLU A 143 -0.58 18.91 9.15
C GLU A 143 0.26 19.59 10.24
N ARG A 144 1.20 18.87 10.86
CA ARG A 144 2.11 19.42 11.89
C ARG A 144 3.10 20.38 11.28
N ASP A 145 3.72 20.05 10.16
CA ASP A 145 4.68 20.90 9.46
C ASP A 145 4.00 22.20 9.00
N ILE A 146 2.76 22.11 8.49
CA ILE A 146 1.96 23.30 8.14
C ILE A 146 1.64 24.13 9.39
N GLN A 147 1.30 23.49 10.51
CA GLN A 147 1.03 24.18 11.76
C GLN A 147 2.28 24.85 12.33
N GLU A 148 3.42 24.15 12.35
CA GLU A 148 4.70 24.68 12.81
C GLU A 148 5.14 25.85 11.93
N ALA A 149 5.06 25.74 10.61
CA ALA A 149 5.30 26.84 9.69
C ALA A 149 4.35 28.03 9.91
N TYR A 150 3.07 27.76 10.22
CA TYR A 150 2.10 28.82 10.57
C TYR A 150 2.50 29.51 11.89
N PHE A 151 2.89 28.75 12.92
CA PHE A 151 3.37 29.29 14.20
C PHE A 151 4.69 30.06 14.05
N GLU A 152 5.63 29.59 13.23
CA GLU A 152 6.88 30.30 12.92
C GLU A 152 6.65 31.56 12.08
N SER A 153 5.68 31.54 11.17
CA SER A 153 5.32 32.70 10.34
C SER A 153 4.52 33.76 11.11
N MET A 154 3.95 33.39 12.25
CA MET A 154 3.30 34.34 13.14
C MET A 154 4.41 35.20 13.74
N GLU A 155 4.50 36.47 13.32
CA GLU A 155 5.31 37.45 14.05
C GLU A 155 4.85 37.40 15.51
N SER A 156 5.80 37.05 16.38
CA SER A 156 5.60 37.09 17.81
C SER A 156 5.26 38.52 18.20
N ASP A 157 3.98 38.81 18.44
CA ASP A 157 3.53 40.07 19.08
C ASP A 157 4.14 40.25 20.49
N PHE A 158 4.89 39.27 20.99
CA PHE A 158 5.60 39.33 22.26
C PHE A 158 6.95 40.06 22.16
N ASP A 159 7.54 40.18 20.97
CA ASP A 159 8.73 41.00 20.76
C ASP A 159 8.34 42.40 20.28
N THR A 160 7.75 43.18 21.18
CA THR A 160 7.90 44.64 21.13
C THR A 160 9.04 45.03 22.06
N ASP A 161 10.18 45.31 21.44
CA ASP A 161 11.38 45.92 21.97
C ASP A 161 11.12 47.21 22.77
N GLY A 162 11.66 47.25 24.00
CA GLY A 162 11.93 48.49 24.73
C GLY A 162 11.32 48.58 26.13
N GLU A 163 12.19 48.42 27.14
CA GLU A 163 12.03 48.95 28.52
C GLU A 163 10.73 48.62 29.28
N GLY A 164 10.78 47.59 30.12
CA GLY A 164 10.22 47.63 31.48
C GLY A 164 8.89 48.36 31.70
N LYS A 165 7.87 48.12 30.88
CA LYS A 165 6.49 48.51 31.18
C LYS A 165 5.60 47.31 31.03
N GLU A 166 5.39 46.64 32.15
CA GLU A 166 4.23 45.80 32.41
C GLU A 166 2.99 46.50 31.82
N LYS A 167 2.46 45.97 30.71
CA LYS A 167 1.13 46.37 30.24
C LYS A 167 0.16 45.87 31.30
N VAL A 168 -0.14 46.71 32.30
CA VAL A 168 -1.19 46.47 33.26
C VAL A 168 -2.47 46.33 32.45
N LEU A 169 -2.96 45.10 32.32
CA LEU A 169 -4.27 44.80 31.76
C LEU A 169 -5.30 45.35 32.75
N THR A 170 -5.72 46.60 32.58
CA THR A 170 -6.88 47.17 33.28
C THR A 170 -8.15 46.60 32.65
N GLY A 171 -8.35 45.30 32.81
CA GLY A 171 -9.65 44.68 32.62
C GLY A 171 -10.48 45.00 33.85
N GLU A 172 -11.46 45.89 33.73
CA GLU A 172 -12.58 45.93 34.67
C GLU A 172 -13.32 44.59 34.55
N THR A 173 -12.89 43.59 35.30
CA THR A 173 -13.66 42.37 35.50
C THR A 173 -14.83 42.73 36.39
N GLY A 174 -15.93 43.16 35.77
CA GLY A 174 -17.23 43.38 36.39
C GLY A 174 -17.85 42.07 36.90
N VAL A 175 -17.21 41.45 37.90
CA VAL A 175 -17.80 40.35 38.67
C VAL A 175 -18.64 40.99 39.77
N GLN A 176 -19.95 41.04 39.54
CA GLN A 176 -20.91 41.32 40.60
C GLN A 176 -21.23 40.01 41.32
N ASP A 177 -20.74 39.88 42.56
CA ASP A 177 -21.22 38.85 43.47
C ASP A 177 -22.70 39.12 43.80
N TYR A 178 -23.54 38.11 43.60
CA TYR A 178 -24.91 38.01 44.11
C TYR A 178 -24.98 36.95 45.20
#